data_AF-A0A7J5E2T9-F1
#
_entry.id   AF-A0A7J5E2T9-F1
#
_cell.length_a   1.000
_cell.length_b   1.000
_cell.length_c   1.000
_cell.angle_alpha   90.00
_cell.angle_beta   90.00
_cell.angle_gamma   90.00
#
_symmetry.space_group_name_H-M   'P 1'
#
loop_
_entity.id
_entity.type
_entity.pdbx_description
1 polymer ?
#
loop_
_entity_poly.entity_id
_entity_poly.type
_entity_poly.pdbx_seq_one_letter_code
_entity_poly.pdbx_strand_id
1 'polypeptide(L)'
;MDSLLNALASGLSLGALYAVMALGFVVIYRATGVLNFAHGAFLLVGVYVASVVSESHGYLVGVVAGLLTGALVAVVAETVFLRNSRTHDHVTLTILTLVSTSSS
;
A
#
# COMPACT_ATOMS: atom_id res chain seq x y z
N MET A 1 15.10 2.08 -36.05
CA MET A 1 13.75 1.65 -35.61
C MET A 1 13.77 1.04 -34.22
N ASP A 2 14.92 0.57 -33.73
CA ASP A 2 15.05 -0.16 -32.47
C ASP A 2 14.81 0.72 -31.23
N SER A 3 15.16 2.01 -31.29
CA SER A 3 14.94 2.95 -30.18
C SER A 3 13.46 3.21 -29.91
N LEU A 4 12.62 3.25 -30.95
CA LEU A 4 11.17 3.43 -30.81
C LEU A 4 10.52 2.19 -30.22
N LEU A 5 10.92 1.00 -30.68
CA LEU A 5 10.46 -0.27 -30.10
C LEU A 5 10.89 -0.42 -28.64
N ASN A 6 12.13 -0.05 -28.31
CA ASN A 6 12.62 -0.09 -26.92
C ASN A 6 11.90 0.91 -26.01
N ALA A 7 11.61 2.12 -26.50
CA ALA A 7 10.84 3.12 -25.76
C ALA A 7 9.40 2.65 -25.52
N LEU A 8 8.75 2.05 -26.51
CA LEU A 8 7.41 1.46 -26.36
C LEU A 8 7.42 0.31 -25.37
N ALA A 9 8.39 -0.61 -25.45
CA ALA A 9 8.50 -1.74 -24.53
C ALA A 9 8.73 -1.27 -23.09
N SER A 10 9.61 -0.29 -22.88
CA SER A 10 9.87 0.29 -21.57
C SER A 10 8.65 1.03 -21.01
N GLY A 11 7.97 1.81 -21.84
CA GLY A 11 6.73 2.50 -21.47
C GLY A 11 5.60 1.55 -21.11
N LEU A 12 5.45 0.46 -21.86
CA LEU A 12 4.46 -0.59 -21.57
C LEU A 12 4.78 -1.31 -20.26
N SER A 13 6.06 -1.59 -20.00
CA SER A 13 6.51 -2.23 -18.75
C SER A 13 6.20 -1.36 -17.53
N LEU A 14 6.54 -0.07 -17.58
CA LEU A 14 6.22 0.89 -16.52
C LEU A 14 4.70 1.09 -16.36
N GLY A 15 3.97 1.19 -17.47
CA GLY A 15 2.51 1.31 -17.46
C GLY A 15 1.83 0.10 -16.83
N ALA A 16 2.30 -1.11 -17.16
CA ALA A 16 1.81 -2.35 -16.54
C ALA A 16 2.09 -2.38 -15.03
N LEU A 17 3.27 -1.93 -14.60
CA LEU A 17 3.62 -1.83 -13.18
C LEU A 17 2.67 -0.88 -12.45
N TYR A 18 2.43 0.33 -12.99
CA TYR A 18 1.47 1.26 -12.42
C TYR A 18 0.04 0.73 -12.42
N ALA A 19 -0.39 0.03 -13.48
CA ALA A 19 -1.71 -0.58 -13.56
C ALA A 19 -1.91 -1.66 -12.49
N VAL A 20 -0.91 -2.52 -12.25
CA VAL A 20 -0.95 -3.54 -11.20
C VAL A 20 -1.00 -2.89 -9.81
N MET A 21 -0.20 -1.84 -9.56
CA MET A 21 -0.26 -1.11 -8.29
C MET A 21 -1.62 -0.46 -8.05
N ALA A 22 -2.19 0.21 -9.06
CA ALA A 22 -3.51 0.81 -8.97
C ALA A 22 -4.60 -0.25 -8.75
N LEU A 23 -4.53 -1.39 -9.43
CA LEU A 23 -5.47 -2.50 -9.25
C LEU A 23 -5.41 -3.06 -7.83
N GLY A 24 -4.20 -3.28 -7.28
CA GLY A 24 -4.02 -3.72 -5.89
C GLY A 24 -4.65 -2.75 -4.89
N PHE A 25 -4.42 -1.45 -5.07
CA PHE A 25 -5.05 -0.41 -4.26
C PHE A 25 -6.58 -0.42 -4.35
N VAL A 26 -7.14 -0.52 -5.55
CA VAL A 26 -8.61 -0.58 -5.76
C VAL A 26 -9.21 -1.82 -5.11
N VAL A 27 -8.56 -2.98 -5.21
CA VAL A 27 -9.04 -4.22 -4.56
C VAL A 27 -9.11 -4.05 -3.05
N ILE A 28 -8.06 -3.48 -2.43
CA ILE A 28 -8.03 -3.23 -0.98
C ILE A 28 -9.10 -2.21 -0.58
N TYR A 29 -9.24 -1.11 -1.34
CA TYR A 29 -10.25 -0.09 -1.07
C TYR A 29 -11.67 -0.65 -1.18
N ARG A 30 -11.95 -1.44 -2.21
CA ARG A 30 -13.27 -2.07 -2.39
C ARG A 30 -13.58 -3.12 -1.31
N ALA A 31 -12.57 -3.81 -0.79
CA ALA A 31 -12.72 -4.79 0.27
C ALA A 31 -12.94 -4.13 1.65
N THR A 32 -12.27 -3.02 1.92
CA THR A 32 -12.28 -2.36 3.25
C THR A 32 -13.26 -1.20 3.35
N GLY A 33 -13.61 -0.55 2.23
CA GLY A 33 -14.44 0.66 2.21
C GLY A 33 -13.75 1.92 2.73
N VAL A 34 -12.44 1.84 3.06
CA VAL A 34 -11.69 2.94 3.68
C VAL A 34 -10.46 3.29 2.84
N LEU A 35 -10.25 4.59 2.60
CA LEU A 35 -9.08 5.09 1.88
C LEU A 35 -7.85 5.08 2.80
N ASN A 36 -6.95 4.12 2.61
CA ASN A 36 -5.74 3.99 3.43
C ASN A 36 -4.57 4.78 2.82
N PHE A 37 -4.26 5.95 3.39
CA PHE A 37 -3.10 6.77 2.99
C PHE A 37 -1.74 6.17 3.40
N ALA A 38 -1.70 5.17 4.29
CA ALA A 38 -0.47 4.47 4.66
C ALA A 38 0.01 3.52 3.54
N HIS A 39 -0.84 3.18 2.57
CA HIS A 39 -0.48 2.29 1.46
C HIS A 39 0.73 2.81 0.66
N GLY A 40 0.80 4.12 0.43
CA GLY A 40 1.96 4.75 -0.22
C GLY A 40 3.23 4.69 0.63
N ALA A 41 3.11 4.87 1.95
CA ALA A 41 4.24 4.75 2.87
C ALA A 41 4.79 3.31 2.92
N PHE A 42 3.93 2.29 2.85
CA PHE A 42 4.34 0.88 2.82
C PHE A 42 5.11 0.53 1.55
N LEU A 43 4.66 1.02 0.39
CA LEU A 43 5.38 0.87 -0.87
C LEU A 43 6.77 1.51 -0.80
N LEU A 44 6.87 2.72 -0.25
CA LEU A 44 8.16 3.42 -0.10
C LEU A 44 9.14 2.66 0.80
N VAL A 45 8.67 2.06 1.90
CA VAL A 45 9.52 1.25 2.79
C VAL A 45 10.05 0.02 2.07
N GLY A 46 9.20 -0.70 1.32
CA GLY A 46 9.62 -1.87 0.55
C GLY A 46 10.66 -1.52 -0.52
N VAL A 47 10.45 -0.41 -1.26
CA VAL A 47 11.39 0.08 -2.27
C VAL A 47 12.72 0.52 -1.64
N TYR A 48 12.67 1.21 -0.50
CA TYR A 48 13.87 1.65 0.21
C TYR A 48 14.73 0.48 0.68
N VAL A 49 14.11 -0.55 1.26
CA VAL A 49 14.84 -1.77 1.64
C VAL A 49 15.39 -2.49 0.41
N ALA A 50 14.61 -2.58 -0.66
CA ALA A 50 15.10 -3.17 -1.91
C ALA A 50 16.32 -2.44 -2.45
N SER A 51 16.34 -1.10 -2.44
CA SER A 51 17.47 -0.31 -2.93
C SER A 51 18.72 -0.51 -2.06
N VAL A 52 18.59 -0.45 -0.73
CA VAL A 52 19.72 -0.61 0.19
C VAL A 52 20.33 -2.01 0.12
N VAL A 53 19.49 -3.04 0.04
CA VAL A 53 19.96 -4.43 -0.06
C VAL A 53 20.51 -4.73 -1.46
N SER A 54 19.95 -4.12 -2.50
CA SER A 54 20.46 -4.25 -3.86
C SER A 54 21.88 -3.71 -4.01
N GLU A 55 22.24 -2.63 -3.31
CA GLU A 55 23.59 -2.06 -3.36
C GLU A 55 24.66 -3.01 -2.78
N SER A 56 24.29 -3.83 -1.79
CA SER A 56 25.23 -4.66 -1.03
C SER A 56 25.26 -6.13 -1.50
N HIS A 57 24.12 -6.69 -1.90
CA HIS A 57 23.96 -8.13 -2.18
C HIS A 57 23.46 -8.43 -3.60
N GLY A 58 23.26 -7.38 -4.43
CA GLY A 58 22.80 -7.48 -5.81
C GLY A 58 21.28 -7.38 -5.97
N TYR A 59 20.86 -7.05 -7.19
CA TYR A 59 19.48 -6.69 -7.53
C TYR A 59 18.43 -7.74 -7.13
N LEU A 60 18.70 -9.02 -7.40
CA LEU A 60 17.76 -10.10 -7.08
C LEU A 60 17.52 -10.24 -5.58
N VAL A 61 18.58 -10.13 -4.77
CA VAL A 61 18.47 -10.20 -3.31
C VAL A 61 17.74 -8.98 -2.77
N GLY A 62 18.00 -7.79 -3.34
CA GLY A 62 17.27 -6.58 -3.02
C GLY A 62 15.77 -6.68 -3.28
N VAL A 63 15.37 -7.17 -4.45
CA VAL A 63 13.96 -7.35 -4.81
C VAL A 63 13.26 -8.31 -3.83
N VAL A 64 13.88 -9.45 -3.51
CA VAL A 64 13.31 -10.42 -2.56
C VAL A 64 13.18 -9.80 -1.16
N ALA A 65 14.21 -9.10 -0.68
CA ALA A 65 14.18 -8.44 0.62
C ALA A 65 13.09 -7.34 0.71
N GLY A 66 12.93 -6.55 -0.35
CA GLY A 66 11.88 -5.54 -0.44
C GLY A 66 10.47 -6.15 -0.44
N LEU A 67 10.27 -7.23 -1.20
CA LEU A 67 9.01 -7.99 -1.23
C LEU A 67 8.67 -8.56 0.15
N LEU A 68 9.64 -9.20 0.82
CA LEU A 68 9.46 -9.75 2.16
C LEU A 68 9.12 -8.66 3.18
N THR A 69 9.80 -7.51 3.10
CA THR A 69 9.52 -6.38 4.00
C THR A 69 8.13 -5.81 3.75
N GLY A 70 7.75 -5.61 2.48
CA GLY A 70 6.41 -5.15 2.12
C GLY A 70 5.31 -6.10 2.59
N ALA A 71 5.51 -7.40 2.40
CA ALA A 71 4.60 -8.43 2.89
C ALA A 71 4.49 -8.43 4.42
N LEU A 72 5.61 -8.30 5.13
CA LEU A 72 5.62 -8.22 6.60
C LEU A 72 4.85 -6.99 7.09
N VAL A 73 5.09 -5.82 6.48
CA VAL A 73 4.38 -4.59 6.82
C VAL A 73 2.88 -4.71 6.55
N ALA A 74 2.50 -5.34 5.44
CA ALA A 74 1.09 -5.60 5.12
C ALA A 74 0.43 -6.51 6.16
N VAL A 75 1.08 -7.61 6.54
CA VAL A 75 0.59 -8.55 7.57
C VAL A 75 0.48 -7.87 8.93
N VAL A 76 1.47 -7.06 9.31
CA VAL A 76 1.43 -6.29 10.57
C VAL A 76 0.28 -5.29 10.52
N ALA A 77 0.11 -4.56 9.41
CA ALA A 77 -1.00 -3.62 9.25
C ALA A 77 -2.35 -4.32 9.34
N GLU A 78 -2.54 -5.46 8.66
CA GLU A 78 -3.75 -6.28 8.73
C GLU A 78 -4.01 -6.79 10.14
N THR A 79 -2.98 -7.32 10.81
CA THR A 79 -3.09 -7.82 12.20
C THR A 79 -3.44 -6.70 13.16
N VAL A 80 -2.82 -5.52 13.02
CA VAL A 80 -3.13 -4.34 13.84
C VAL A 80 -4.56 -3.86 13.54
N PHE A 81 -5.00 -3.85 12.29
CA PHE A 81 -6.34 -3.41 11.90
C PHE A 81 -7.45 -4.36 12.38
N LEU A 82 -7.24 -5.68 12.24
CA LEU A 82 -8.13 -6.72 12.76
C LEU A 82 -8.17 -6.70 14.30
N ARG A 83 -7.01 -6.51 14.95
CA ARG A 83 -6.92 -6.40 16.42
C ARG A 83 -7.53 -5.09 16.92
N ASN A 84 -7.43 -4.00 16.16
CA ASN A 84 -8.07 -2.73 16.45
C ASN A 84 -9.60 -2.78 16.22
N SER A 85 -10.08 -3.59 15.27
CA SER A 85 -11.51 -3.81 15.03
C SER A 85 -12.24 -4.56 16.15
N ARG A 86 -11.54 -5.01 17.20
CA ARG A 86 -12.17 -5.44 18.46
C ARG A 86 -12.52 -4.29 19.41
N THR A 87 -12.23 -3.06 19.02
CA THR A 87 -12.51 -1.86 19.81
C THR A 87 -12.87 -0.72 18.86
N HIS A 88 -14.13 -0.65 18.45
CA HIS A 88 -15.01 0.51 18.67
C HIS A 88 -16.24 0.48 17.76
N ASP A 89 -17.26 -0.23 18.24
CA ASP A 89 -18.67 0.04 17.95
C ASP A 89 -19.18 1.28 18.75
N HIS A 90 -18.33 2.25 19.09
CA HIS A 90 -18.69 3.33 20.03
C HIS A 90 -18.13 4.72 19.65
N VAL A 91 -17.06 4.82 18.84
CA VAL A 91 -16.50 6.13 18.42
C VAL A 91 -17.42 6.86 17.45
N THR A 92 -18.07 6.13 16.54
CA THR A 92 -19.10 6.68 15.64
C THR A 92 -20.33 7.17 16.43
N LEU A 93 -20.73 6.46 17.49
CA LEU A 93 -21.85 6.87 18.34
C LEU A 93 -21.56 8.14 19.14
N THR A 94 -20.34 8.29 19.69
CA THR A 94 -19.95 9.51 20.42
C THR A 94 -19.91 10.74 19.52
N ILE A 95 -19.37 10.61 18.30
CA ILE A 95 -19.33 11.70 17.31
C ILE A 95 -20.75 12.07 16.86
N LEU A 96 -21.64 11.08 16.66
CA LEU A 96 -23.04 11.32 16.27
C LEU A 96 -23.84 12.02 17.38
N THR A 97 -23.66 11.64 18.66
CA THR A 97 -24.37 12.27 19.79
C THR A 97 -23.89 13.69 20.09
N LEU A 98 -22.59 14.00 19.90
CA LEU A 98 -22.06 15.36 20.07
C LEU A 98 -22.65 16.34 19.05
N VAL A 99 -22.87 15.88 17.81
CA VAL A 99 -23.45 16.71 16.74
C VAL A 99 -24.96 16.90 16.90
N SER A 100 -25.70 15.92 17.44
CA SER A 100 -27.15 16.06 17.61
C SER A 100 -27.58 16.92 18.80
N THR A 101 -26.68 17.22 19.75
CA THR A 101 -27.00 18.03 20.93
C THR A 101 -26.67 19.52 20.75
N SER A 102 -25.96 19.94 19.70
CA SER A 102 -25.52 21.33 19.52
C SER A 102 -26.34 22.18 18.55
N SER A 103 -27.58 21.79 18.19
CA SER A 103 -28.43 22.61 17.31
C SER A 103 -29.84 22.88 17.86
N SER A 104 -29.97 23.05 19.17
CA SER A 104 -31.07 23.84 19.76
C SER A 104 -30.65 25.31 19.86
#